data_AF-A0A1G1FF74-F1
#
_entry.id   AF-A0A1G1FF74-F1
#
_cell.length_a   1.000
_cell.length_b   1.000
_cell.length_c   1.000
_cell.angle_alpha   90.00
_cell.angle_beta   90.00
_cell.angle_gamma   90.00
#
_symmetry.space_group_name_H-M   'P 1'
#
loop_
_entity.id
_entity.type
_entity.pdbx_description
1 polymer ?
#
loop_
_entity_poly.entity_id
_entity_poly.type
_entity_poly.pdbx_seq_one_letter_code
_entity_poly.pdbx_strand_id
1 'polypeptide(L)' 'MKSPYKKSLFWDVDSDELSRGKDWFFIIERILEFGDIDDLFWMKKTFPEEEIKTTVQKSRILSPTTRSYCKATGYAS' A
#
# COMPACT_ATOMS: atom_id res chain seq x y z
N MET A 1 -1.04 -18.53 3.14
CA MET A 1 -1.51 -17.14 3.20
C MET A 1 -0.60 -16.39 4.17
N LYS A 2 0.24 -15.45 3.72
CA LYS A 2 0.99 -14.57 4.62
C LYS A 2 0.88 -13.12 4.15
N SER A 3 -0.03 -12.39 4.79
CA SER A 3 0.28 -11.08 5.33
C SER A 3 -0.54 -10.90 6.60
N PRO A 4 0.16 -10.74 7.72
CA PRO A 4 -0.04 -9.58 8.58
C PRO A 4 1.34 -8.95 8.82
N TYR A 5 1.80 -8.22 7.79
CA TYR A 5 2.94 -7.31 7.80
C TYR A 5 4.32 -7.95 7.89
N LYS A 6 4.96 -8.06 6.71
CA LYS A 6 6.40 -8.31 6.61
C LYS A 6 7.14 -7.17 7.33
N LYS A 7 8.14 -7.51 8.15
CA LYS A 7 9.03 -6.50 8.78
C LYS A 7 9.65 -5.54 7.76
N SER A 8 9.85 -5.99 6.51
CA SER A 8 10.39 -5.15 5.43
C SER A 8 9.48 -4.01 4.98
N LEU A 9 8.19 -4.01 5.33
CA LEU A 9 7.26 -2.93 4.98
C LEU A 9 7.04 -1.94 6.14
N PHE A 10 7.22 -2.41 7.37
CA PHE A 10 6.84 -1.74 8.61
C PHE A 10 7.98 -1.79 9.63
N TRP A 11 9.22 -1.61 9.18
CA TRP A 11 10.41 -1.77 10.03
C TRP A 11 10.51 -0.72 11.14
N ASP A 12 9.78 0.38 11.02
CA ASP A 12 9.80 1.57 11.86
C ASP A 12 8.55 1.71 12.74
N VAL A 13 7.62 0.76 12.70
CA VAL A 13 6.40 0.76 13.51
C VAL A 13 6.13 -0.61 14.11
N ASP A 14 5.37 -0.66 15.19
CA ASP A 14 4.86 -1.92 15.70
C ASP A 14 3.74 -2.44 14.80
N SER A 15 4.01 -3.52 14.07
CA SER A 15 3.04 -4.12 13.16
C SER A 15 1.83 -4.74 13.86
N ASP A 16 1.96 -5.09 15.14
CA ASP A 16 0.88 -5.72 15.90
C ASP A 16 -0.22 -4.70 16.28
N GLU A 17 0.11 -3.41 16.28
CA GLU A 17 -0.84 -2.32 16.53
C GLU A 17 -1.54 -1.81 15.25
N LEU A 18 -1.09 -2.22 14.07
CA LEU A 18 -1.63 -1.76 12.79
C LEU A 18 -3.03 -2.34 12.52
N SER A 19 -4.02 -1.45 12.44
CA SER A 19 -5.38 -1.80 12.08
C SER A 19 -5.67 -1.43 10.64
N ARG A 20 -6.11 -2.41 9.85
CA ARG A 20 -6.54 -2.18 8.46
C ARG A 20 -7.64 -1.14 8.33
N GLY A 21 -8.51 -0.97 9.33
CA GLY A 21 -9.58 0.02 9.26
C GLY A 21 -9.12 1.45 9.55
N LYS A 22 -8.12 1.60 10.43
CA LYS A 22 -7.62 2.91 10.85
C LYS A 22 -6.43 3.38 10.01
N ASP A 23 -5.55 2.45 9.66
CA ASP A 23 -4.22 2.71 9.12
C ASP A 23 -4.11 2.32 7.63
N TRP A 24 -5.25 2.09 6.95
CA TRP A 24 -5.30 1.67 5.55
C TRP A 24 -4.42 2.52 4.63
N PHE A 25 -4.44 3.85 4.81
CA PHE A 25 -3.71 4.78 3.96
C PHE A 25 -2.21 4.50 4.02
N PHE A 26 -1.70 4.37 5.25
CA PHE A 26 -0.31 4.07 5.52
C PHE A 26 0.08 2.67 5.03
N ILE A 27 -0.77 1.66 5.25
CA ILE A 27 -0.52 0.29 4.81
C ILE A 27 -0.41 0.21 3.29
N ILE A 28 -1.35 0.82 2.57
CA ILE A 28 -1.35 0.88 1.10
C ILE A 28 -0.09 1.62 0.61
N GLU A 29 0.25 2.74 1.23
CA GLU A 29 1.44 3.52 0.89
C GLU A 29 2.73 2.69 1.01
N ARG A 30 2.88 1.92 2.09
CA ARG A 30 4.03 1.03 2.30
C ARG A 30 4.08 -0.11 1.29
N ILE A 31 2.94 -0.72 0.97
CA ILE A 31 2.90 -1.79 -0.04
C ILE A 31 3.24 -1.24 -1.43
N LEU A 32 2.71 -0.07 -1.81
CA LEU A 32 3.01 0.52 -3.10
C LEU A 32 4.49 0.89 -3.26
N GLU A 33 5.12 1.40 -2.19
CA GLU A 33 6.50 1.88 -2.27
C GLU A 33 7.54 0.76 -2.08
N PHE A 34 7.27 -0.23 -1.22
CA PHE A 34 8.26 -1.23 -0.79
C PHE A 34 7.81 -2.69 -0.97
N GLY A 35 6.57 -2.92 -1.38
CA GLY A 35 6.00 -4.25 -1.55
C GLY A 35 6.51 -5.01 -2.77
N ASP A 36 6.40 -6.33 -2.69
CA ASP A 36 6.55 -7.19 -3.85
C ASP A 36 5.20 -7.49 -4.53
N ILE A 37 5.23 -8.32 -5.56
CA ILE A 37 4.05 -8.66 -6.36
C ILE A 37 2.97 -9.34 -5.49
N ASP A 38 3.35 -10.17 -4.53
CA ASP A 38 2.39 -10.84 -3.64
C ASP A 38 1.71 -9.82 -2.70
N ASP A 39 2.46 -8.84 -2.21
CA ASP A 39 1.92 -7.75 -1.39
C ASP A 39 0.91 -6.91 -2.18
N LEU A 40 1.20 -6.62 -3.46
CA LEU A 40 0.28 -5.89 -4.35
C LEU A 40 -1.03 -6.67 -4.60
N PHE A 41 -0.95 -7.99 -4.84
CA PHE A 41 -2.13 -8.82 -4.98
C PHE A 41 -2.96 -8.87 -3.70
N TRP A 42 -2.30 -8.98 -2.53
CA TRP A 42 -2.98 -8.94 -1.25
C TRP A 42 -3.66 -7.59 -1.00
N MET A 43 -3.00 -6.48 -1.32
CA MET A 43 -3.56 -5.13 -1.22
C MET A 43 -4.84 -4.99 -2.04
N LYS A 44 -4.80 -5.38 -3.32
CA LYS A 44 -5.97 -5.34 -4.22
C LYS A 44 -7.16 -6.15 -3.71
N LYS A 45 -6.90 -7.29 -3.05
CA LYS A 45 -7.95 -8.15 -2.49
C LYS A 45 -8.51 -7.61 -1.17
N THR A 46 -7.73 -6.81 -0.45
CA THR A 46 -8.02 -6.42 0.94
C THR A 46 -8.65 -5.04 1.04
N PHE A 47 -8.19 -4.08 0.24
CA PHE A 47 -8.64 -2.71 0.31
C PHE A 47 -9.57 -2.37 -0.86
N PRO A 48 -10.64 -1.59 -0.62
CA PRO A 48 -11.45 -1.02 -1.69
C PRO A 48 -10.60 -0.22 -2.68
N GLU A 49 -10.99 -0.26 -3.94
CA GLU A 49 -10.30 0.46 -5.02
C GLU A 49 -10.20 1.97 -4.72
N GLU A 50 -11.24 2.56 -4.14
CA GLU A 50 -11.27 3.98 -3.75
C GLU A 50 -10.21 4.36 -2.71
N GLU A 51 -9.89 3.46 -1.78
CA GLU A 51 -8.83 3.68 -0.80
C GLU A 51 -7.47 3.68 -1.49
N ILE A 52 -7.25 2.73 -2.41
CA ILE A 52 -6.00 2.65 -3.18
C ILE A 52 -5.81 3.91 -4.03
N LYS A 53 -6.85 4.33 -4.77
CA LYS A 53 -6.83 5.57 -5.56
C LYS A 53 -6.55 6.79 -4.68
N THR A 54 -7.22 6.88 -3.54
CA THR A 54 -7.03 7.97 -2.59
C THR A 54 -5.59 8.03 -2.10
N THR A 55 -4.97 6.89 -1.78
CA THR A 55 -3.56 6.83 -1.38
C THR A 55 -2.63 7.29 -2.49
N VAL A 56 -2.82 6.82 -3.72
CA VAL A 56 -1.99 7.22 -4.87
C VAL A 56 -2.08 8.73 -5.13
N GLN A 57 -3.28 9.30 -5.02
CA GLN A 57 -3.52 10.73 -5.28
C GLN A 57 -3.00 11.64 -4.15
N LYS A 58 -3.21 11.24 -2.88
CA LYS A 58 -2.94 12.11 -1.72
C LYS A 58 -1.59 11.85 -1.06
N SER A 59 -0.98 10.69 -1.26
CA SER A 59 0.32 10.38 -0.67
C SER A 59 1.34 11.41 -1.13
N ARG A 60 2.17 11.87 -0.19
CA ARG A 60 3.27 12.80 -0.45
C ARG A 60 4.62 12.10 -0.54
N ILE A 61 4.70 10.83 -0.12
CA ILE A 61 5.97 10.11 -0.03
C ILE A 61 6.19 9.10 -1.16
N LEU A 62 5.14 8.73 -1.91
CA LEU A 62 5.31 7.85 -3.08
C LEU A 62 6.28 8.49 -4.07
N SER A 63 7.31 7.72 -4.45
CA SER A 63 8.32 8.18 -5.39
C SER A 63 7.75 8.39 -6.81
N PRO A 64 8.42 9.18 -7.66
CA PRO A 64 7.99 9.36 -9.05
C PRO A 64 7.86 8.05 -9.83
N THR A 65 8.71 7.07 -9.53
CA THR A 65 8.68 5.73 -10.14
C THR A 65 7.41 5.00 -9.74
N THR A 66 7.09 4.93 -8.45
CA THR A 66 5.87 4.31 -7.95
C THR A 66 4.62 4.95 -8.52
N ARG A 67 4.58 6.30 -8.59
CA ARG A 67 3.44 7.01 -9.20
C ARG A 67 3.29 6.70 -10.69
N SER A 68 4.39 6.60 -11.42
CA SER A 68 4.39 6.23 -12.84
C SER A 68 3.84 4.82 -13.03
N TYR A 69 4.28 3.87 -12.19
CA TYR A 69 3.73 2.51 -12.17
C TYR A 69 2.22 2.52 -11.88
N CYS A 70 1.76 3.27 -10.87
CA CYS A 70 0.34 3.34 -10.51
C CYS A 70 -0.53 3.90 -11.63
N LYS A 71 -0.04 4.91 -12.36
CA LYS A 71 -0.71 5.44 -13.56
C LYS A 71 -0.79 4.40 -14.68
N ALA A 72 0.30 3.69 -14.95
CA ALA A 72 0.36 2.69 -16.02
C ALA A 72 -0.54 1.47 -15.74
N THR A 73 -0.77 1.14 -14.47
CA THR A 73 -1.49 -0.08 -14.05
C THR A 73 -2.93 0.17 -13.61
N GLY A 74 -3.41 1.42 -13.67
CA GLY A 74 -4.80 1.79 -13.37
C GLY A 74 -5.11 1.99 -11.89
N TYR A 75 -4.12 1.98 -11.00
CA TYR A 75 -4.33 2.34 -9.59
C TYR A 75 -4.63 3.83 -9.39
N ALA A 76 -4.34 4.67 -10.38
CA ALA A 76 -4.52 6.12 -10.32
C ALA A 76 -5.74 6.63 -11.13
N SER A 77 -6.49 5.74 -11.78
CA SER A 77 -7.46 6.05 -12.85
C SER A 77 -8.91 6.02 -12.40
#